data_AF-A0A913X857-F1
#
_entry.id   AF-A0A913X857-F1
#
_cell.length_a   1.000
_cell.length_b   1.000
_cell.length_c   1.000
_cell.angle_alpha   90.00
_cell.angle_beta   90.00
_cell.angle_gamma   90.00
#
_symmetry.space_group_name_H-M   'P 1'
#
loop_
_entity.id
_entity.type
_entity.pdbx_description
1 polymer ?
#
loop_
_entity_poly.entity_id
_entity_poly.type
_entity_poly.pdbx_seq_one_letter_code
_entity_poly.pdbx_strand_id
1 'polypeptide(L)'
;MAMTEAQVVLRSKSDIDFEFVAKNDHIIASYLTTSSSKIPGGSYLYSINGHQLHGSSSASLLKDVNQTIESEKSYPLTLVFKSELDVKVRKKMNFPVSNKFLGEFPPLSEKEWDEYKSLAKSWVQPLIDASNSDEGFDYVCTRENVEIYQGHDPHKKIQMVRGKTKVKCSKDEMRAFMISPTTDSFRRLFHMIDAHFQDGILVHKCPKDYKHPEVPFYSIKWAVMGVRSSPFWLRDVCWLEYGDILKDENGEEFGFGVASSIERPTECPTMEEYKLVRADVMVSGYLFRPVPNAPDYMEITYVVQADPKGWLPAWAVNMFAWQQALNVARIRHNAEGIHQAKEKMADHTRNGAAVQGVLVPHGQSYAIDIDSPEGSSILSFGFCTEDHDIGFYVTKLNSDISWSESTRYSADKSPISGQVKLSKKCHQIIFDNTYSWFTAKQVYYWFSVSS
;
A
#
# COMPACT_ATOMS: atom_id res chain seq x y z
N MET A 1 22.23 -31.68 -27.21
CA MET A 1 21.32 -30.55 -26.90
C MET A 1 21.48 -30.24 -25.43
N ALA A 2 21.95 -29.05 -25.06
CA ALA A 2 22.05 -28.67 -23.66
C ALA A 2 20.63 -28.58 -23.08
N MET A 3 20.35 -29.32 -22.01
CA MET A 3 19.11 -29.13 -21.25
C MET A 3 19.13 -27.72 -20.68
N THR A 4 18.26 -26.86 -21.19
CA THR A 4 18.09 -25.47 -20.76
C THR A 4 17.41 -25.38 -19.39
N GLU A 5 16.64 -26.43 -19.05
CA GLU A 5 15.83 -26.52 -17.85
C GLU A 5 15.73 -27.98 -17.37
N ALA A 6 15.82 -28.22 -16.06
CA ALA A 6 15.62 -29.52 -15.42
C ALA A 6 14.58 -29.40 -14.30
N GLN A 7 13.54 -30.22 -14.34
CA GLN A 7 12.48 -30.24 -13.32
C GLN A 7 12.57 -31.52 -12.47
N VAL A 8 12.52 -31.36 -11.15
CA VAL A 8 12.53 -32.46 -10.17
C VAL A 8 11.33 -32.35 -9.25
N VAL A 9 10.60 -33.45 -9.08
CA VAL A 9 9.50 -33.55 -8.11
C VAL A 9 9.98 -34.36 -6.92
N LEU A 10 10.06 -33.72 -5.76
CA LEU A 10 10.37 -34.34 -4.48
C LEU A 10 9.05 -34.66 -3.77
N ARG A 11 8.87 -35.91 -3.35
CA ARG A 11 7.71 -36.36 -2.55
C ARG A 11 8.01 -36.34 -1.06
N SER A 12 9.29 -36.35 -0.68
CA SER A 12 9.76 -36.32 0.70
C SER A 12 11.19 -35.77 0.80
N LYS A 13 11.65 -35.51 2.03
CA LYS A 13 13.03 -35.08 2.29
C LYS A 13 14.07 -36.12 1.88
N SER A 14 13.75 -37.42 1.95
CA SER A 14 14.64 -38.49 1.54
C SER A 14 14.90 -38.56 0.03
N ASP A 15 14.11 -37.84 -0.77
CA ASP A 15 14.31 -37.78 -2.23
C ASP A 15 15.44 -36.82 -2.64
N ILE A 16 16.05 -36.12 -1.69
CA ILE A 16 17.10 -35.12 -1.94
C ILE A 16 18.48 -35.76 -1.86
N ASP A 17 19.20 -35.75 -2.98
CA ASP A 17 20.58 -36.22 -3.13
C ASP A 17 21.59 -35.08 -3.36
N PHE A 18 21.19 -33.83 -3.09
CA PHE A 18 21.99 -32.62 -3.25
C PHE A 18 21.79 -31.63 -2.10
N GLU A 19 22.75 -30.73 -1.95
CA GLU A 19 22.67 -29.58 -1.06
C GLU A 19 22.46 -28.30 -1.86
N PHE A 20 21.83 -27.31 -1.24
CA PHE A 20 21.72 -25.98 -1.82
C PHE A 20 22.85 -25.08 -1.33
N VAL A 21 23.50 -24.40 -2.27
CA VAL A 21 24.60 -23.47 -1.95
C VAL A 21 24.31 -22.12 -2.59
N ALA A 22 24.58 -21.04 -1.84
CA ALA A 22 24.50 -19.68 -2.34
C ALA A 22 25.79 -19.35 -3.11
N LYS A 23 25.68 -18.98 -4.40
CA LYS A 23 26.81 -18.57 -5.24
C LYS A 23 26.39 -17.43 -6.17
N ASN A 24 27.15 -16.33 -6.16
CA ASN A 24 26.92 -15.16 -7.03
C ASN A 24 25.48 -14.63 -7.02
N ASP A 25 24.86 -14.44 -5.85
CA ASP A 25 23.44 -14.04 -5.71
C ASP A 25 22.39 -15.04 -6.25
N HIS A 26 22.79 -16.30 -6.47
CA HIS A 26 21.88 -17.38 -6.83
C HIS A 26 21.99 -18.59 -5.90
N ILE A 27 20.98 -19.45 -5.94
CA ILE A 27 21.00 -20.76 -5.28
C ILE A 27 21.33 -21.80 -6.34
N ILE A 28 22.36 -22.62 -6.10
CA ILE A 28 22.76 -23.72 -6.97
C ILE A 28 22.60 -25.05 -6.24
N ALA A 29 22.28 -26.10 -6.98
CA ALA A 29 22.41 -27.46 -6.46
C ALA A 29 23.87 -27.90 -6.50
N SER A 30 24.35 -28.41 -5.37
CA SER A 30 25.66 -29.04 -5.19
C SER A 30 25.46 -30.51 -4.80
N TYR A 31 25.98 -31.42 -5.62
CA TYR A 31 25.75 -32.86 -5.42
C TYR A 31 26.77 -33.46 -4.46
N LEU A 32 26.29 -34.31 -3.54
CA LEU A 32 27.15 -35.05 -2.62
C LEU A 32 27.89 -36.22 -3.33
N THR A 33 27.35 -36.72 -4.44
CA THR A 33 27.97 -37.76 -5.29
C THR A 33 27.79 -37.46 -6.78
N THR A 34 28.84 -37.62 -7.59
CA THR A 34 28.88 -37.23 -9.02
C THR A 34 28.19 -38.19 -9.99
N SER A 35 27.62 -39.29 -9.52
CA SER A 35 27.06 -40.34 -10.36
C SER A 35 25.53 -40.35 -10.31
N SER A 36 24.89 -39.90 -11.40
CA SER A 36 23.47 -40.09 -11.78
C SER A 36 22.42 -39.00 -11.48
N SER A 37 22.80 -37.77 -11.13
CA SER A 37 21.78 -36.70 -10.99
C SER A 37 21.13 -36.30 -12.31
N LYS A 38 19.80 -36.12 -12.29
CA LYS A 38 18.98 -35.61 -13.42
C LYS A 38 19.18 -34.10 -13.68
N ILE A 39 19.85 -33.40 -12.77
CA ILE A 39 20.10 -31.96 -12.85
C ILE A 39 21.60 -31.74 -13.13
N PRO A 40 21.97 -30.96 -14.15
CA PRO A 40 23.37 -30.64 -14.42
C PRO A 40 24.01 -29.91 -13.22
N GLY A 41 25.23 -30.29 -12.85
CA GLY A 41 25.98 -29.62 -11.79
C GLY A 41 26.17 -28.13 -12.07
N GLY A 42 25.96 -27.29 -11.06
CA GLY A 42 26.05 -25.83 -11.21
C GLY A 42 24.77 -25.16 -11.76
N SER A 43 23.69 -25.91 -11.97
CA SER A 43 22.41 -25.34 -12.35
C SER A 43 21.80 -24.50 -11.23
N TYR A 44 21.18 -23.39 -11.61
CA TYR A 44 20.55 -22.44 -10.69
C TYR A 44 19.13 -22.90 -10.39
N LEU A 45 18.78 -22.99 -9.11
CA LEU A 45 17.39 -23.19 -8.70
C LEU A 45 16.60 -21.95 -9.13
N TYR A 46 15.70 -22.16 -10.09
CA TYR A 46 14.91 -21.12 -10.71
C TYR A 46 13.54 -20.96 -10.05
N SER A 47 12.85 -22.06 -9.74
CA SER A 47 11.53 -22.02 -9.13
C SER A 47 11.25 -23.20 -8.19
N ILE A 48 10.33 -22.99 -7.25
CA ILE A 48 9.75 -24.03 -6.39
C ILE A 48 8.22 -23.99 -6.55
N ASN A 49 7.59 -25.12 -6.86
CA ASN A 49 6.15 -25.26 -7.11
C ASN A 49 5.60 -24.28 -8.16
N GLY A 50 6.40 -24.03 -9.21
CA GLY A 50 6.08 -23.08 -10.28
C GLY A 50 6.30 -21.62 -9.91
N HIS A 51 6.75 -21.33 -8.68
CA HIS A 51 7.04 -19.98 -8.23
C HIS A 51 8.50 -19.65 -8.40
N GLN A 52 8.79 -18.72 -9.30
CA GLN A 52 10.14 -18.21 -9.49
C GLN A 52 10.69 -17.68 -8.16
N LEU A 53 11.94 -18.03 -7.91
CA LEU A 53 12.66 -17.58 -6.74
C LEU A 53 13.09 -16.12 -6.92
N HIS A 54 12.54 -15.27 -6.07
CA HIS A 54 12.69 -13.83 -6.13
C HIS A 54 13.17 -13.31 -4.77
N GLY A 55 14.42 -12.82 -4.70
CA GLY A 55 14.98 -12.23 -3.48
C GLY A 55 16.14 -11.27 -3.72
N SER A 56 16.48 -10.49 -2.71
CA SER A 56 17.54 -9.46 -2.77
C SER A 56 18.95 -10.02 -2.51
N SER A 57 19.09 -11.13 -1.77
CA SER A 57 20.36 -11.86 -1.59
C SER A 57 20.17 -13.38 -1.59
N SER A 58 21.14 -14.12 -2.14
CA SER A 58 21.10 -15.60 -2.15
C SER A 58 21.23 -16.22 -0.77
N ALA A 59 21.87 -15.56 0.18
CA ALA A 59 22.04 -16.07 1.54
C ALA A 59 20.71 -16.16 2.30
N SER A 60 19.87 -15.11 2.23
CA SER A 60 18.55 -15.15 2.85
C SER A 60 17.64 -16.17 2.18
N LEU A 61 17.64 -16.16 0.84
CA LEU A 61 16.83 -17.08 0.05
C LEU A 61 17.21 -18.54 0.31
N LEU A 62 18.51 -18.82 0.49
CA LEU A 62 19.00 -20.17 0.81
C LEU A 62 18.46 -20.67 2.15
N LYS A 63 18.46 -19.80 3.17
CA LYS A 63 17.90 -20.14 4.49
C LYS A 63 16.42 -20.53 4.36
N ASP A 64 15.64 -19.74 3.63
CA ASP A 64 14.22 -19.99 3.45
C ASP A 64 13.95 -21.26 2.61
N VAL A 65 14.77 -21.51 1.58
CA VAL A 65 14.70 -22.73 0.77
C VAL A 65 14.98 -23.96 1.63
N ASN A 66 16.04 -23.92 2.44
CA ASN A 66 16.36 -25.01 3.38
C ASN A 66 15.24 -25.24 4.40
N GLN A 67 14.68 -24.17 4.99
CA GLN A 67 13.55 -24.30 5.92
C GLN A 67 12.31 -24.91 5.24
N THR A 68 12.05 -24.55 3.98
CA THR A 68 10.93 -25.10 3.20
C THR A 68 11.12 -26.60 2.95
N ILE A 69 12.34 -27.01 2.61
CA ILE A 69 12.72 -28.42 2.40
C ILE A 69 12.70 -29.23 3.70
N GLU A 70 13.09 -28.62 4.82
CA GLU A 70 13.08 -29.31 6.12
C GLU A 70 11.67 -29.56 6.65
N SER A 71 10.68 -28.80 6.20
CA SER A 71 9.29 -28.93 6.59
C SER A 71 8.58 -30.03 5.80
N GLU A 72 8.20 -31.12 6.49
CA GLU A 72 7.41 -32.22 5.89
C GLU A 72 6.09 -31.74 5.28
N LYS A 73 5.50 -30.67 5.82
CA LYS A 73 4.25 -30.06 5.33
C LYS A 73 4.39 -29.40 3.96
N SER A 74 5.62 -29.16 3.49
CA SER A 74 5.88 -28.47 2.22
C SER A 74 5.81 -29.40 1.00
N TYR A 75 5.80 -30.72 1.21
CA TYR A 75 5.81 -31.70 0.14
C TYR A 75 4.39 -32.00 -0.40
N PRO A 76 4.25 -32.33 -1.70
CA PRO A 76 5.31 -32.47 -2.69
C PRO A 76 5.88 -31.13 -3.19
N LEU A 77 7.18 -31.11 -3.51
CA LEU A 77 7.89 -29.96 -4.06
C LEU A 77 8.27 -30.21 -5.52
N THR A 78 8.00 -29.27 -6.41
CA THR A 78 8.46 -29.25 -7.79
C THR A 78 9.55 -28.19 -7.93
N LEU A 79 10.79 -28.62 -8.08
CA LEU A 79 11.94 -27.75 -8.27
C LEU A 79 12.26 -27.63 -9.75
N VAL A 80 12.54 -26.42 -10.23
CA VAL A 80 13.00 -26.17 -11.59
C VAL A 80 14.39 -25.54 -11.53
N PHE A 81 15.33 -26.12 -12.26
CA PHE A 81 16.71 -25.67 -12.37
C PHE A 81 17.01 -25.20 -13.79
N LYS A 82 17.83 -24.16 -13.96
CA LYS A 82 18.27 -23.65 -15.26
C LYS A 82 19.78 -23.63 -15.37
N SER A 83 20.30 -23.88 -16.58
CA SER A 83 21.74 -23.90 -16.86
C SER A 83 22.35 -22.50 -17.05
N GLU A 84 21.52 -21.50 -17.37
CA GLU A 84 21.93 -20.12 -17.63
C GLU A 84 21.21 -19.14 -16.69
N LEU A 85 21.89 -18.04 -16.37
CA LEU A 85 21.31 -16.93 -15.63
C LEU A 85 20.57 -16.00 -16.58
N ASP A 86 19.38 -15.55 -16.16
CA ASP A 86 18.68 -14.47 -16.83
C ASP A 86 19.37 -13.14 -16.48
N VAL A 87 20.46 -12.82 -17.20
CA VAL A 87 21.28 -11.60 -16.99
C VAL A 87 20.56 -10.39 -17.60
N LYS A 88 19.35 -10.09 -17.15
CA LYS A 88 18.72 -8.79 -17.47
C LYS A 88 19.40 -7.70 -16.64
N VAL A 89 19.82 -6.62 -17.30
CA VAL A 89 20.34 -5.42 -16.62
C VAL A 89 19.23 -4.85 -15.74
N ARG A 90 19.44 -4.89 -14.42
CA ARG A 90 18.45 -4.51 -13.42
C ARG A 90 18.53 -3.01 -13.12
N LYS A 91 17.41 -2.31 -13.17
CA LYS A 91 17.32 -0.89 -12.81
C LYS A 91 17.02 -0.73 -11.32
N LYS A 92 17.61 0.29 -10.69
CA LYS A 92 17.25 0.70 -9.32
C LYS A 92 15.99 1.56 -9.38
N MET A 93 15.01 1.26 -8.54
CA MET A 93 13.83 2.10 -8.34
C MET A 93 14.11 3.11 -7.22
N ASN A 94 13.79 4.37 -7.48
CA ASN A 94 13.83 5.44 -6.47
C ASN A 94 12.40 5.84 -6.13
N PHE A 95 12.17 6.11 -4.86
CA PHE A 95 10.87 6.52 -4.35
C PHE A 95 10.96 7.93 -3.76
N PRO A 96 9.92 8.77 -3.93
CA PRO A 96 8.76 8.53 -4.79
C PRO A 96 9.15 8.45 -6.28
N VAL A 97 8.47 7.60 -7.05
CA VAL A 97 8.59 7.53 -8.49
C VAL A 97 8.03 8.79 -9.12
N SER A 98 8.53 9.16 -10.29
CA SER A 98 7.98 10.29 -11.06
C SER A 98 6.49 10.05 -11.37
N ASN A 99 5.67 11.10 -11.38
CA ASN A 99 4.28 11.01 -11.87
C ASN A 99 4.20 10.59 -13.34
N LYS A 100 5.31 10.67 -14.09
CA LYS A 100 5.46 10.19 -15.46
C LYS A 100 6.12 8.82 -15.58
N PHE A 101 6.27 8.08 -14.47
CA PHE A 101 6.99 6.79 -14.44
C PHE A 101 6.37 5.76 -15.38
N LEU A 102 5.03 5.72 -15.48
CA LEU A 102 4.30 4.85 -16.38
C LEU A 102 4.15 5.42 -17.81
N GLY A 103 4.79 6.55 -18.11
CA GLY A 103 4.59 7.30 -19.35
C GLY A 103 3.28 8.08 -19.36
N GLU A 104 2.88 8.51 -20.55
CA GLU A 104 1.58 9.15 -20.78
C GLU A 104 0.55 8.10 -21.17
N PHE A 105 -0.62 8.14 -20.52
CA PHE A 105 -1.74 7.26 -20.82
C PHE A 105 -2.88 8.05 -21.48
N PRO A 106 -3.43 7.57 -22.61
CA PRO A 106 -4.55 8.24 -23.26
C PRO A 106 -5.80 8.18 -22.36
N PRO A 107 -6.68 9.19 -22.40
CA PRO A 107 -7.95 9.13 -21.68
C PRO A 107 -8.77 7.91 -22.12
N LEU A 108 -9.36 7.20 -21.16
CA LEU A 108 -10.29 6.11 -21.46
C LEU A 108 -11.55 6.66 -22.15
N SER A 109 -12.05 5.90 -23.13
CA SER A 109 -13.33 6.18 -23.77
C SER A 109 -14.51 5.99 -22.81
N GLU A 110 -15.66 6.59 -23.12
CA GLU A 110 -16.89 6.39 -22.33
C GLU A 110 -17.29 4.91 -22.28
N LYS A 111 -17.15 4.20 -23.40
CA LYS A 111 -17.44 2.76 -23.48
C LYS A 111 -16.56 1.94 -22.54
N GLU A 112 -15.25 2.18 -22.53
CA GLU A 112 -14.34 1.51 -21.58
C GLU A 112 -14.71 1.82 -20.14
N TRP A 113 -15.08 3.07 -19.84
CA TRP A 113 -15.55 3.42 -18.50
C TRP A 113 -16.83 2.68 -18.11
N ASP A 114 -17.77 2.50 -19.02
CA ASP A 114 -19.00 1.79 -18.73
C ASP A 114 -18.76 0.29 -18.49
N GLU A 115 -17.83 -0.31 -19.23
CA GLU A 115 -17.35 -1.67 -18.97
C GLU A 115 -16.70 -1.78 -17.57
N TYR A 116 -15.81 -0.85 -17.22
CA TYR A 116 -15.18 -0.85 -15.89
C TYR A 116 -16.16 -0.57 -14.75
N LYS A 117 -17.11 0.36 -14.91
CA LYS A 117 -18.15 0.60 -13.90
C LYS A 117 -19.00 -0.64 -13.68
N SER A 118 -19.40 -1.32 -14.76
CA SER A 118 -20.16 -2.57 -14.68
C SER A 118 -19.39 -3.65 -13.96
N LEU A 119 -18.12 -3.84 -14.34
CA LEU A 119 -17.22 -4.79 -13.70
C LEU A 119 -17.03 -4.49 -12.21
N ALA A 120 -16.73 -3.25 -11.83
CA ALA A 120 -16.50 -2.89 -10.43
C ALA A 120 -17.76 -3.05 -9.56
N LYS A 121 -18.94 -2.75 -10.10
CA LYS A 121 -20.22 -2.96 -9.40
C LYS A 121 -20.49 -4.44 -9.12
N SER A 122 -20.02 -5.35 -9.97
CA SER A 122 -20.16 -6.80 -9.75
C SER A 122 -19.40 -7.29 -8.50
N TRP A 123 -18.45 -6.51 -7.98
CA TRP A 123 -17.64 -6.88 -6.81
C TRP A 123 -18.25 -6.46 -5.47
N VAL A 124 -19.31 -5.64 -5.48
CA VAL A 124 -19.91 -5.11 -4.24
C VAL A 124 -20.50 -6.23 -3.39
N GLN A 125 -21.31 -7.12 -3.99
CA GLN A 125 -21.91 -8.22 -3.24
C GLN A 125 -20.85 -9.20 -2.70
N PRO A 126 -19.87 -9.67 -3.50
CA PRO A 126 -18.80 -10.50 -2.96
C PRO A 126 -17.99 -9.85 -1.82
N LEU A 127 -17.80 -8.53 -1.83
CA LEU A 127 -17.16 -7.82 -0.71
C LEU A 127 -18.04 -7.86 0.56
N ILE A 128 -19.35 -7.64 0.42
CA ILE A 128 -20.31 -7.73 1.53
C ILE A 128 -20.31 -9.15 2.10
N ASP A 129 -20.34 -10.17 1.24
CA ASP A 129 -20.32 -11.56 1.65
C ASP A 129 -19.04 -11.88 2.43
N ALA A 130 -17.87 -11.52 1.89
CA ALA A 130 -16.58 -11.74 2.55
C ALA A 130 -16.43 -10.96 3.88
N SER A 131 -17.13 -9.83 4.03
CA SER A 131 -17.10 -9.04 5.26
C SER A 131 -17.87 -9.66 6.42
N ASN A 132 -18.88 -10.49 6.12
CA ASN A 132 -19.84 -11.01 7.09
C ASN A 132 -19.81 -12.55 7.22
N SER A 133 -19.39 -13.25 6.18
CA SER A 133 -19.37 -14.72 6.15
C SER A 133 -18.16 -15.28 6.87
N ASP A 134 -18.34 -16.37 7.62
CA ASP A 134 -17.22 -17.16 8.16
C ASP A 134 -16.66 -18.14 7.11
N GLU A 135 -17.27 -18.22 5.93
CA GLU A 135 -16.79 -19.08 4.84
C GLU A 135 -15.39 -18.65 4.39
N GLY A 136 -14.42 -19.54 4.58
CA GLY A 136 -13.03 -19.31 4.23
C GLY A 136 -12.27 -18.40 5.19
N PHE A 137 -12.86 -17.97 6.32
CA PHE A 137 -12.20 -17.12 7.33
C PHE A 137 -12.26 -17.75 8.71
N ASP A 138 -11.09 -18.06 9.28
CA ASP A 138 -10.95 -18.48 10.66
C ASP A 138 -10.60 -17.28 11.55
N TYR A 139 -11.31 -17.12 12.66
CA TYR A 139 -10.91 -16.17 13.70
C TYR A 139 -9.55 -16.56 14.28
N VAL A 140 -8.62 -15.60 14.35
CA VAL A 140 -7.27 -15.86 14.85
C VAL A 140 -7.04 -15.22 16.20
N CYS A 141 -7.25 -13.90 16.33
CA CYS A 141 -7.20 -13.21 17.61
C CYS A 141 -7.80 -11.80 17.55
N THR A 142 -7.86 -11.13 18.70
CA THR A 142 -8.10 -9.70 18.79
C THR A 142 -6.81 -8.99 19.21
N ARG A 143 -6.38 -8.00 18.44
CA ARG A 143 -5.17 -7.21 18.71
C ARG A 143 -5.41 -5.75 18.36
N GLU A 144 -4.95 -4.83 19.21
CA GLU A 144 -5.16 -3.39 19.00
C GLU A 144 -6.64 -3.06 18.73
N ASN A 145 -7.56 -3.69 19.47
CA ASN A 145 -9.02 -3.57 19.28
C ASN A 145 -9.49 -3.90 17.86
N VAL A 146 -8.75 -4.73 17.13
CA VAL A 146 -9.13 -5.29 15.82
C VAL A 146 -9.35 -6.78 15.97
N GLU A 147 -10.50 -7.28 15.56
CA GLU A 147 -10.73 -8.70 15.36
C GLU A 147 -10.09 -9.12 14.03
N ILE A 148 -9.25 -10.14 14.08
CA ILE A 148 -8.44 -10.57 12.95
C ILE A 148 -8.85 -11.99 12.55
N TYR A 149 -9.20 -12.14 11.29
CA TYR A 149 -9.53 -13.40 10.65
C TYR A 149 -8.56 -13.66 9.51
N GLN A 150 -8.17 -14.92 9.32
CA GLN A 150 -7.30 -15.35 8.22
C GLN A 150 -7.89 -16.58 7.55
N GLY A 151 -7.55 -16.74 6.28
CA GLY A 151 -8.13 -17.74 5.44
C GLY A 151 -7.25 -18.09 4.26
N HIS A 152 -7.52 -19.24 3.67
CA HIS A 152 -6.87 -19.69 2.46
C HIS A 152 -7.87 -20.46 1.59
N ASP A 153 -7.96 -20.10 0.32
CA ASP A 153 -8.61 -20.96 -0.66
C ASP A 153 -7.63 -22.11 -0.98
N PRO A 154 -7.92 -23.39 -0.68
CA PRO A 154 -6.98 -24.47 -0.93
C PRO A 154 -6.82 -24.79 -2.43
N HIS A 155 -7.76 -24.35 -3.27
CA HIS A 155 -7.75 -24.58 -4.71
C HIS A 155 -7.12 -23.45 -5.51
N LYS A 156 -7.19 -22.22 -4.98
CA LYS A 156 -6.60 -21.02 -5.58
C LYS A 156 -5.58 -20.49 -4.58
N LYS A 157 -4.34 -20.19 -4.97
CA LYS A 157 -3.26 -19.72 -4.06
C LYS A 157 -3.51 -18.31 -3.48
N ILE A 158 -4.70 -18.08 -2.93
CA ILE A 158 -5.26 -16.83 -2.47
C ILE A 158 -5.15 -16.83 -0.95
N GLN A 159 -4.52 -15.79 -0.44
CA GLN A 159 -4.48 -15.49 0.97
C GLN A 159 -5.64 -14.55 1.29
N MET A 160 -6.41 -14.90 2.31
CA MET A 160 -7.58 -14.15 2.74
C MET A 160 -7.30 -13.58 4.13
N VAL A 161 -7.57 -12.29 4.30
CA VAL A 161 -7.42 -11.58 5.56
C VAL A 161 -8.62 -10.68 5.78
N ARG A 162 -9.14 -10.68 7.00
CA ARG A 162 -10.19 -9.74 7.40
C ARG A 162 -9.84 -9.10 8.73
N GLY A 163 -9.90 -7.77 8.78
CA GLY A 163 -9.75 -6.97 9.99
C GLY A 163 -11.03 -6.22 10.28
N LYS A 164 -11.54 -6.29 11.51
CA LYS A 164 -12.79 -5.63 11.92
C LYS A 164 -12.61 -4.82 13.21
N THR A 165 -13.06 -3.56 13.21
CA THR A 165 -12.97 -2.65 14.37
C THR A 165 -14.11 -1.63 14.34
N LYS A 166 -14.29 -0.93 15.47
CA LYS A 166 -15.07 0.31 15.54
C LYS A 166 -14.14 1.51 15.55
N VAL A 167 -14.56 2.60 14.92
CA VAL A 167 -13.80 3.86 14.82
C VAL A 167 -14.72 5.03 15.14
N LYS A 168 -14.25 5.96 15.97
CA LYS A 168 -14.95 7.22 16.20
C LYS A 168 -14.71 8.14 15.00
N CYS A 169 -15.68 8.23 14.10
CA CYS A 169 -15.64 9.06 12.90
C CYS A 169 -17.03 9.20 12.30
N SER A 170 -17.26 10.29 11.57
CA SER A 170 -18.47 10.45 10.76
C SER A 170 -18.40 9.66 9.44
N LYS A 171 -19.58 9.46 8.82
CA LYS A 171 -19.71 8.87 7.48
C LYS A 171 -18.89 9.62 6.41
N ASP A 172 -18.88 10.96 6.47
CA ASP A 172 -18.17 11.78 5.48
C ASP A 172 -16.65 11.73 5.69
N GLU A 173 -16.19 11.65 6.95
CA GLU A 173 -14.77 11.40 7.25
C GLU A 173 -14.33 10.03 6.75
N MET A 174 -15.14 8.99 6.95
CA MET A 174 -14.83 7.66 6.41
C MET A 174 -14.76 7.67 4.88
N ARG A 175 -15.67 8.40 4.22
CA ARG A 175 -15.63 8.57 2.76
C ARG A 175 -14.31 9.21 2.29
N ALA A 176 -13.79 10.18 3.05
CA ALA A 176 -12.51 10.81 2.76
C ALA A 176 -11.32 9.83 2.86
N PHE A 177 -11.41 8.81 3.72
CA PHE A 177 -10.39 7.75 3.82
C PHE A 177 -10.43 6.73 2.68
N MET A 178 -11.42 6.79 1.78
CA MET A 178 -11.51 5.89 0.64
C MET A 178 -11.15 6.55 -0.69
N ILE A 179 -11.40 7.85 -0.82
CA ILE A 179 -11.31 8.52 -2.12
C ILE A 179 -10.03 9.34 -2.24
N SER A 180 -9.16 8.91 -3.16
CA SER A 180 -7.92 9.60 -3.48
C SER A 180 -7.90 10.08 -4.95
N PRO A 181 -8.38 11.30 -5.26
CA PRO A 181 -8.61 11.76 -6.63
C PRO A 181 -7.36 12.29 -7.35
N THR A 182 -6.20 12.27 -6.71
CA THR A 182 -4.89 12.62 -7.27
C THR A 182 -3.82 11.64 -6.79
N THR A 183 -2.72 11.52 -7.53
CA THR A 183 -1.55 10.73 -7.10
C THR A 183 -1.04 11.15 -5.72
N ASP A 184 -1.00 12.45 -5.41
CA ASP A 184 -0.51 12.92 -4.12
C ASP A 184 -1.46 12.57 -2.97
N SER A 185 -2.78 12.70 -3.20
CA SER A 185 -3.78 12.26 -2.21
C SER A 185 -3.73 10.74 -2.00
N PHE A 186 -3.44 9.97 -3.06
CA PHE A 186 -3.32 8.52 -3.02
C PHE A 186 -2.10 8.09 -2.20
N ARG A 187 -0.93 8.65 -2.50
CA ARG A 187 0.31 8.43 -1.75
C ARG A 187 0.15 8.77 -0.28
N ARG A 188 -0.36 9.97 0.01
CA ARG A 188 -0.57 10.43 1.39
C ARG A 188 -1.47 9.47 2.15
N LEU A 189 -2.64 9.15 1.59
CA LEU A 189 -3.61 8.27 2.22
C LEU A 189 -3.04 6.88 2.46
N PHE A 190 -2.45 6.25 1.44
CA PHE A 190 -1.96 4.88 1.55
C PHE A 190 -0.74 4.76 2.48
N HIS A 191 0.14 5.76 2.55
CA HIS A 191 1.20 5.78 3.58
C HIS A 191 0.65 5.86 5.01
N MET A 192 -0.54 6.43 5.21
CA MET A 192 -1.17 6.48 6.53
C MET A 192 -1.88 5.17 6.89
N ILE A 193 -2.46 4.47 5.91
CA ILE A 193 -3.39 3.36 6.19
C ILE A 193 -2.86 1.97 5.82
N ASP A 194 -1.85 1.85 4.96
CA ASP A 194 -1.32 0.57 4.49
C ASP A 194 0.16 0.41 4.87
N ALA A 195 0.47 -0.58 5.69
CA ALA A 195 1.82 -0.84 6.19
C ALA A 195 2.82 -1.27 5.10
N HIS A 196 2.32 -1.75 3.96
CA HIS A 196 3.12 -2.28 2.86
C HIS A 196 3.20 -1.33 1.67
N PHE A 197 2.44 -0.24 1.66
CA PHE A 197 2.52 0.73 0.57
C PHE A 197 3.90 1.40 0.52
N GLN A 198 4.57 1.27 -0.63
CA GLN A 198 5.87 1.88 -0.86
C GLN A 198 5.78 3.14 -1.69
N ASP A 199 4.95 3.10 -2.74
CA ASP A 199 4.57 4.24 -3.58
C ASP A 199 3.47 3.83 -4.58
N GLY A 200 2.85 4.79 -5.26
CA GLY A 200 1.88 4.52 -6.31
C GLY A 200 1.48 5.74 -7.14
N ILE A 201 0.76 5.47 -8.23
CA ILE A 201 0.27 6.45 -9.20
C ILE A 201 -1.22 6.21 -9.41
N LEU A 202 -2.00 7.29 -9.39
CA LEU A 202 -3.36 7.30 -9.90
C LEU A 202 -3.28 7.38 -11.43
N VAL A 203 -3.70 6.32 -12.11
CA VAL A 203 -3.65 6.22 -13.58
C VAL A 203 -4.90 6.88 -14.17
N HIS A 204 -6.09 6.40 -13.81
CA HIS A 204 -7.35 6.97 -14.31
C HIS A 204 -8.31 7.27 -13.16
N LYS A 205 -9.24 8.19 -13.40
CA LYS A 205 -10.36 8.46 -12.49
C LYS A 205 -11.64 8.81 -13.23
N CYS A 206 -12.77 8.49 -12.62
CA CYS A 206 -14.10 8.89 -13.06
C CYS A 206 -14.95 9.24 -11.83
N PRO A 207 -15.62 10.41 -11.79
CA PRO A 207 -15.61 11.47 -12.80
C PRO A 207 -14.27 12.20 -12.91
N LYS A 208 -14.01 12.81 -14.07
CA LYS A 208 -12.77 13.57 -14.32
C LYS A 208 -12.66 14.80 -13.41
N ASP A 209 -13.77 15.53 -13.28
CA ASP A 209 -13.88 16.75 -12.48
C ASP A 209 -14.40 16.46 -11.06
N TYR A 210 -13.90 15.37 -10.48
CA TYR A 210 -14.27 14.93 -9.15
C TYR A 210 -14.11 16.02 -8.09
N LYS A 211 -15.15 16.24 -7.30
CA LYS A 211 -15.13 17.10 -6.11
C LYS A 211 -15.22 16.23 -4.87
N HIS A 212 -14.24 16.37 -3.99
CA HIS A 212 -14.25 15.65 -2.72
C HIS A 212 -15.37 16.21 -1.80
N PRO A 213 -16.18 15.38 -1.10
CA PRO A 213 -16.21 13.91 -1.03
C PRO A 213 -17.42 13.32 -1.79
N GLU A 214 -17.62 13.63 -3.06
CA GLU A 214 -18.77 13.10 -3.83
C GLU A 214 -18.63 11.59 -4.11
N VAL A 215 -19.74 10.89 -4.32
CA VAL A 215 -19.75 9.48 -4.75
C VAL A 215 -20.87 9.30 -5.80
N PRO A 216 -20.76 8.34 -6.73
CA PRO A 216 -19.72 7.31 -6.84
C PRO A 216 -18.37 7.84 -7.35
N PHE A 217 -17.29 7.17 -6.94
CA PHE A 217 -15.94 7.43 -7.44
C PHE A 217 -15.30 6.15 -7.96
N TYR A 218 -14.69 6.23 -9.14
CA TYR A 218 -13.94 5.13 -9.75
C TYR A 218 -12.52 5.57 -10.02
N SER A 219 -11.57 4.67 -9.85
CA SER A 219 -10.18 4.94 -10.20
C SER A 219 -9.41 3.69 -10.61
N ILE A 220 -8.42 3.87 -11.47
CA ILE A 220 -7.42 2.85 -11.77
C ILE A 220 -6.11 3.31 -11.15
N LYS A 221 -5.50 2.45 -10.36
CA LYS A 221 -4.28 2.76 -9.61
C LYS A 221 -3.23 1.69 -9.88
N TRP A 222 -1.98 2.13 -9.85
CA TRP A 222 -0.83 1.24 -9.82
C TRP A 222 0.00 1.56 -8.58
N ALA A 223 0.46 0.55 -7.85
CA ALA A 223 1.31 0.75 -6.68
C ALA A 223 2.35 -0.34 -6.51
N VAL A 224 3.41 0.03 -5.81
CA VAL A 224 4.43 -0.88 -5.29
C VAL A 224 4.13 -1.17 -3.83
N MET A 225 4.01 -2.46 -3.51
CA MET A 225 3.67 -2.99 -2.21
C MET A 225 4.79 -3.90 -1.69
N GLY A 226 4.95 -3.95 -0.37
CA GLY A 226 5.89 -4.82 0.34
C GLY A 226 6.68 -4.06 1.39
N VAL A 227 7.78 -4.65 1.86
CA VAL A 227 8.67 -4.03 2.86
C VAL A 227 10.06 -3.88 2.25
N ARG A 228 10.61 -2.67 2.16
CA ARG A 228 11.91 -2.41 1.49
C ARG A 228 13.09 -3.18 2.08
N SER A 229 13.06 -3.42 3.39
CA SER A 229 14.08 -4.20 4.09
C SER A 229 13.84 -5.71 4.02
N SER A 230 12.78 -6.15 3.33
CA SER A 230 12.48 -7.56 3.14
C SER A 230 13.52 -8.21 2.23
N PRO A 231 13.87 -9.48 2.49
CA PRO A 231 14.69 -10.26 1.56
C PRO A 231 13.95 -10.60 0.26
N PHE A 232 12.63 -10.38 0.19
CA PHE A 232 11.80 -10.70 -0.97
C PHE A 232 11.65 -9.50 -1.92
N TRP A 233 11.40 -9.78 -3.20
CA TRP A 233 11.10 -8.72 -4.16
C TRP A 233 9.82 -7.98 -3.77
N LEU A 234 9.77 -6.68 -4.06
CA LEU A 234 8.54 -5.92 -3.92
C LEU A 234 7.52 -6.40 -4.95
N ARG A 235 6.24 -6.19 -4.66
CA ARG A 235 5.15 -6.51 -5.58
C ARG A 235 4.67 -5.23 -6.22
N ASP A 236 4.24 -5.29 -7.47
CA ASP A 236 3.41 -4.24 -8.05
C ASP A 236 2.00 -4.77 -8.29
N VAL A 237 1.01 -3.88 -8.19
CA VAL A 237 -0.41 -4.20 -8.41
C VAL A 237 -1.01 -3.09 -9.27
N CYS A 238 -1.81 -3.47 -10.27
CA CYS A 238 -2.67 -2.55 -11.03
C CYS A 238 -4.13 -2.98 -10.81
N TRP A 239 -4.95 -2.08 -10.27
CA TRP A 239 -6.34 -2.40 -9.92
C TRP A 239 -7.31 -1.30 -10.30
N LEU A 240 -8.55 -1.71 -10.50
CA LEU A 240 -9.72 -0.83 -10.55
C LEU A 240 -10.32 -0.76 -9.15
N GLU A 241 -10.74 0.42 -8.75
CA GLU A 241 -11.35 0.73 -7.48
C GLU A 241 -12.68 1.46 -7.69
N TYR A 242 -13.68 1.12 -6.89
CA TYR A 242 -15.00 1.72 -6.86
C TYR A 242 -15.42 2.02 -5.42
N GLY A 243 -15.69 3.29 -5.12
CA GLY A 243 -16.23 3.74 -3.85
C GLY A 243 -17.62 4.34 -3.99
N ASP A 244 -18.52 3.96 -3.08
CA ASP A 244 -19.90 4.47 -3.02
C ASP A 244 -20.51 4.36 -1.62
N ILE A 245 -21.72 4.91 -1.48
CA ILE A 245 -22.62 4.68 -0.35
C ILE A 245 -23.96 4.20 -0.90
N LEU A 246 -24.38 3.03 -0.45
CA LEU A 246 -25.63 2.40 -0.85
C LEU A 246 -26.50 2.13 0.38
N LYS A 247 -27.73 1.67 0.12
CA LYS A 247 -28.63 1.15 1.14
C LYS A 247 -28.77 -0.35 0.95
N ASP A 248 -28.79 -1.09 2.06
CA ASP A 248 -29.10 -2.51 2.04
C ASP A 248 -30.61 -2.77 1.91
N GLU A 249 -31.00 -4.04 1.95
CA GLU A 249 -32.40 -4.47 1.85
C GLU A 249 -33.29 -3.95 2.99
N ASN A 250 -32.69 -3.63 4.15
CA ASN A 250 -33.39 -3.05 5.30
C ASN A 250 -33.46 -1.51 5.21
N GLY A 251 -32.89 -0.91 4.17
CA GLY A 251 -32.80 0.53 3.99
C GLY A 251 -31.68 1.19 4.80
N GLU A 252 -30.80 0.41 5.45
CA GLU A 252 -29.67 0.91 6.22
C GLU A 252 -28.54 1.31 5.29
N GLU A 253 -27.97 2.51 5.52
CA GLU A 253 -26.86 2.99 4.72
C GLU A 253 -25.56 2.29 5.11
N PHE A 254 -24.81 1.86 4.10
CA PHE A 254 -23.43 1.42 4.25
C PHE A 254 -22.60 2.03 3.12
N GLY A 255 -21.32 2.23 3.37
CA GLY A 255 -20.40 2.61 2.31
C GLY A 255 -19.26 1.63 2.18
N PHE A 256 -18.59 1.71 1.03
CA PHE A 256 -17.50 0.81 0.71
C PHE A 256 -16.51 1.46 -0.25
N GLY A 257 -15.32 0.88 -0.28
CA GLY A 257 -14.34 1.05 -1.35
C GLY A 257 -13.87 -0.35 -1.73
N VAL A 258 -14.29 -0.84 -2.90
CA VAL A 258 -13.97 -2.18 -3.42
C VAL A 258 -12.96 -2.08 -4.54
N ALA A 259 -12.02 -3.02 -4.60
CA ALA A 259 -10.97 -3.08 -5.59
C ALA A 259 -10.72 -4.52 -6.02
N SER A 260 -10.28 -4.68 -7.28
CA SER A 260 -9.74 -5.92 -7.82
C SER A 260 -8.77 -5.60 -8.96
N SER A 261 -7.75 -6.45 -9.12
CA SER A 261 -6.76 -6.33 -10.17
C SER A 261 -7.40 -6.35 -11.56
N ILE A 262 -6.84 -5.53 -12.45
CA ILE A 262 -7.20 -5.50 -13.88
C ILE A 262 -5.94 -5.54 -14.73
N GLU A 263 -6.05 -6.04 -15.95
CA GLU A 263 -4.94 -6.07 -16.91
C GLU A 263 -4.90 -4.78 -17.73
N ARG A 264 -3.76 -4.08 -17.68
CA ARG A 264 -3.48 -2.92 -18.54
C ARG A 264 -2.05 -2.99 -19.09
N PRO A 265 -1.72 -3.97 -19.95
CA PRO A 265 -0.33 -4.23 -20.36
C PRO A 265 0.35 -3.06 -21.08
N THR A 266 -0.41 -2.18 -21.73
CA THR A 266 0.14 -0.99 -22.41
C THR A 266 0.55 0.11 -21.44
N GLU A 267 -0.22 0.36 -20.37
CA GLU A 267 0.02 1.48 -19.44
C GLU A 267 0.69 1.02 -18.14
N CYS A 268 0.47 -0.24 -17.76
CA CYS A 268 1.01 -0.87 -16.56
C CYS A 268 1.64 -2.23 -16.93
N PRO A 269 2.67 -2.25 -17.79
CA PRO A 269 3.38 -3.48 -18.15
C PRO A 269 4.03 -4.13 -16.93
N THR A 270 4.49 -5.38 -17.06
CA THR A 270 5.25 -6.06 -16.01
C THR A 270 6.56 -5.32 -15.74
N MET A 271 6.87 -5.10 -14.46
CA MET A 271 8.03 -4.31 -14.03
C MET A 271 9.24 -5.18 -13.65
N GLU A 272 9.48 -6.26 -14.41
CA GLU A 272 10.56 -7.22 -14.16
C GLU A 272 11.95 -6.55 -14.10
N GLU A 273 12.18 -5.53 -14.92
CA GLU A 273 13.44 -4.78 -14.95
C GLU A 273 13.76 -4.03 -13.63
N TYR A 274 12.73 -3.79 -12.80
CA TYR A 274 12.83 -3.19 -11.47
C TYR A 274 12.77 -4.20 -10.33
N LYS A 275 12.82 -5.51 -10.62
CA LYS A 275 12.64 -6.61 -9.64
C LYS A 275 11.28 -6.52 -8.91
N LEU A 276 10.22 -6.22 -9.64
CA LEU A 276 8.86 -6.26 -9.11
C LEU A 276 8.15 -7.51 -9.60
N VAL A 277 7.39 -8.13 -8.70
CA VAL A 277 6.49 -9.26 -9.01
C VAL A 277 5.07 -8.72 -9.14
N ARG A 278 4.41 -8.93 -10.28
CA ARG A 278 3.00 -8.56 -10.43
C ARG A 278 2.14 -9.44 -9.53
N ALA A 279 1.51 -8.87 -8.51
CA ALA A 279 0.56 -9.57 -7.66
C ALA A 279 -0.88 -9.33 -8.15
N ASP A 280 -1.75 -10.28 -7.82
CA ASP A 280 -3.18 -10.17 -8.08
C ASP A 280 -3.93 -9.94 -6.77
N VAL A 281 -4.74 -8.89 -6.76
CA VAL A 281 -5.71 -8.61 -5.71
C VAL A 281 -7.06 -9.01 -6.27
N MET A 282 -7.75 -9.92 -5.60
CA MET A 282 -9.13 -10.29 -5.90
C MET A 282 -10.06 -9.28 -5.21
N VAL A 283 -11.35 -9.59 -5.09
CA VAL A 283 -12.31 -8.68 -4.44
C VAL A 283 -11.87 -8.37 -3.00
N SER A 284 -11.35 -7.15 -2.84
CA SER A 284 -10.76 -6.65 -1.60
C SER A 284 -11.22 -5.22 -1.38
N GLY A 285 -11.23 -4.75 -0.15
CA GLY A 285 -11.71 -3.41 0.11
C GLY A 285 -12.16 -3.17 1.53
N TYR A 286 -12.67 -1.97 1.74
CA TYR A 286 -13.24 -1.53 3.01
C TYR A 286 -14.75 -1.49 2.90
N LEU A 287 -15.41 -1.86 3.99
CA LEU A 287 -16.85 -1.75 4.18
C LEU A 287 -17.09 -1.09 5.54
N PHE A 288 -17.99 -0.12 5.59
CA PHE A 288 -18.30 0.57 6.83
C PHE A 288 -19.79 0.79 7.02
N ARG A 289 -20.22 0.67 8.28
CA ARG A 289 -21.61 0.82 8.71
C ARG A 289 -21.69 1.66 9.98
N PRO A 290 -22.74 2.48 10.16
CA PRO A 290 -23.02 3.10 11.44
C PRO A 290 -23.16 2.03 12.53
N VAL A 291 -22.65 2.31 13.74
CA VAL A 291 -22.86 1.41 14.88
C VAL A 291 -24.24 1.72 15.51
N PRO A 292 -25.11 0.70 15.69
CA PRO A 292 -26.40 0.90 16.35
C PRO A 292 -26.23 1.54 17.74
N ASN A 293 -27.02 2.59 18.01
CA ASN A 293 -26.98 3.36 19.26
C ASN A 293 -25.65 4.10 19.55
N ALA A 294 -24.75 4.25 18.57
CA ALA A 294 -23.51 5.00 18.69
C ALA A 294 -23.24 5.81 17.40
N PRO A 295 -23.95 6.94 17.19
CA PRO A 295 -23.94 7.68 15.92
C PRO A 295 -22.58 8.27 15.53
N ASP A 296 -21.68 8.46 16.50
CA ASP A 296 -20.31 8.94 16.28
C ASP A 296 -19.32 7.82 15.92
N TYR A 297 -19.78 6.57 15.86
CA TYR A 297 -18.96 5.41 15.58
C TYR A 297 -19.39 4.69 14.31
N MET A 298 -18.39 4.31 13.52
CA MET A 298 -18.55 3.43 12.38
C MET A 298 -17.86 2.10 12.67
N GLU A 299 -18.53 1.00 12.36
CA GLU A 299 -17.89 -0.30 12.24
C GLU A 299 -17.21 -0.36 10.88
N ILE A 300 -15.93 -0.74 10.85
CA ILE A 300 -15.14 -0.89 9.63
C ILE A 300 -14.67 -2.33 9.54
N THR A 301 -14.87 -2.91 8.36
CA THR A 301 -14.31 -4.20 7.99
C THR A 301 -13.43 -4.02 6.77
N TYR A 302 -12.18 -4.47 6.85
CA TYR A 302 -11.26 -4.55 5.71
C TYR A 302 -11.10 -6.00 5.31
N VAL A 303 -11.30 -6.29 4.02
CA VAL A 303 -11.13 -7.60 3.42
C VAL A 303 -10.00 -7.53 2.41
N VAL A 304 -9.06 -8.46 2.50
CA VAL A 304 -8.00 -8.66 1.50
C VAL A 304 -8.06 -10.08 1.02
N GLN A 305 -8.14 -10.23 -0.30
CA GLN A 305 -7.96 -11.49 -1.00
C GLN A 305 -6.85 -11.25 -2.01
N ALA A 306 -5.68 -11.86 -1.81
CA ALA A 306 -4.52 -11.60 -2.66
C ALA A 306 -3.75 -12.88 -3.00
N ASP A 307 -3.28 -12.96 -4.25
CA ASP A 307 -2.24 -13.88 -4.68
C ASP A 307 -0.98 -13.04 -4.89
N PRO A 308 -0.03 -13.05 -3.93
CA PRO A 308 1.17 -12.22 -4.00
C PRO A 308 2.11 -12.62 -5.15
N LYS A 309 1.85 -13.77 -5.81
CA LYS A 309 2.69 -14.42 -6.81
C LYS A 309 4.16 -14.57 -6.37
N GLY A 310 4.93 -15.25 -7.21
CA GLY A 310 6.31 -15.60 -6.88
C GLY A 310 6.39 -16.46 -5.62
N TRP A 311 7.60 -16.74 -5.16
CA TRP A 311 7.79 -17.60 -4.00
C TRP A 311 7.86 -16.79 -2.71
N LEU A 312 7.04 -17.15 -1.72
CA LEU A 312 7.08 -16.61 -0.36
C LEU A 312 6.94 -17.77 0.63
N PRO A 313 7.83 -17.88 1.64
CA PRO A 313 7.65 -18.83 2.73
C PRO A 313 6.37 -18.56 3.53
N ALA A 314 5.75 -19.60 4.06
CA ALA A 314 4.51 -19.49 4.84
C ALA A 314 4.62 -18.53 6.04
N TRP A 315 5.78 -18.49 6.72
CA TRP A 315 6.00 -17.56 7.84
C TRP A 315 5.92 -16.09 7.39
N ALA A 316 6.41 -15.78 6.19
CA ALA A 316 6.41 -14.43 5.63
C ALA A 316 4.99 -14.04 5.21
N VAL A 317 4.27 -14.96 4.55
CA VAL A 317 2.86 -14.80 4.21
C VAL A 317 2.03 -14.48 5.45
N ASN A 318 2.21 -15.26 6.52
CA ASN A 318 1.50 -15.04 7.77
C ASN A 318 1.84 -13.66 8.37
N MET A 319 3.13 -13.29 8.45
CA MET A 319 3.55 -11.98 8.95
C MET A 319 2.88 -10.83 8.20
N PHE A 320 2.84 -10.86 6.87
CA PHE A 320 2.19 -9.83 6.05
C PHE A 320 0.68 -9.83 6.22
N ALA A 321 0.04 -11.01 6.32
CA ALA A 321 -1.39 -11.13 6.53
C ALA A 321 -1.84 -10.41 7.82
N TRP A 322 -1.11 -10.62 8.92
CA TRP A 322 -1.37 -9.93 10.19
C TRP A 322 -1.28 -8.40 10.07
N GLN A 323 -0.27 -7.91 9.37
CA GLN A 323 -0.08 -6.46 9.18
C GLN A 323 -1.19 -5.84 8.34
N GLN A 324 -1.69 -6.55 7.31
CA GLN A 324 -2.83 -6.08 6.52
C GLN A 324 -4.12 -6.00 7.32
N ALA A 325 -4.41 -6.99 8.18
CA ALA A 325 -5.59 -6.93 9.05
C ALA A 325 -5.59 -5.68 9.94
N LEU A 326 -4.41 -5.25 10.39
CA LEU A 326 -4.24 -4.06 11.23
C LEU A 326 -4.32 -2.73 10.48
N ASN A 327 -4.53 -2.71 9.16
CA ASN A 327 -4.77 -1.46 8.42
C ASN A 327 -6.02 -0.72 8.96
N VAL A 328 -7.02 -1.44 9.47
CA VAL A 328 -8.17 -0.77 10.13
C VAL A 328 -7.80 -0.13 11.47
N ALA A 329 -6.80 -0.65 12.19
CA ALA A 329 -6.25 0.05 13.37
C ALA A 329 -5.56 1.36 12.96
N ARG A 330 -4.90 1.37 11.79
CA ARG A 330 -4.27 2.59 11.24
C ARG A 330 -5.30 3.62 10.84
N ILE A 331 -6.38 3.21 10.17
CA ILE A 331 -7.52 4.10 9.89
C ILE A 331 -8.06 4.69 11.18
N ARG A 332 -8.29 3.85 12.21
CA ARG A 332 -8.76 4.31 13.52
C ARG A 332 -7.84 5.36 14.12
N HIS A 333 -6.54 5.05 14.19
CA HIS A 333 -5.53 5.94 14.76
C HIS A 333 -5.52 7.30 14.03
N ASN A 334 -5.53 7.30 12.69
CA ASN A 334 -5.54 8.54 11.91
C ASN A 334 -6.84 9.33 12.07
N ALA A 335 -8.00 8.66 12.08
CA ALA A 335 -9.31 9.32 12.25
C ALA A 335 -9.43 9.97 13.63
N GLU A 336 -9.11 9.22 14.69
CA GLU A 336 -9.13 9.71 16.07
C GLU A 336 -8.09 10.82 16.29
N GLY A 337 -6.90 10.69 15.69
CA GLY A 337 -5.87 11.72 15.73
C GLY A 337 -6.29 13.01 15.02
N ILE A 338 -7.02 12.94 13.91
CA ILE A 338 -7.64 14.12 13.27
C ILE A 338 -8.63 14.79 14.22
N HIS A 339 -9.46 14.04 14.95
CA HIS A 339 -10.38 14.61 15.94
C HIS A 339 -9.62 15.32 17.08
N GLN A 340 -8.61 14.68 17.65
CA GLN A 340 -7.78 15.28 18.70
C GLN A 340 -7.04 16.53 18.18
N ALA A 341 -6.55 16.49 16.95
CA ALA A 341 -5.90 17.64 16.32
C ALA A 341 -6.88 18.81 16.09
N LYS A 342 -8.13 18.52 15.70
CA LYS A 342 -9.19 19.55 15.58
C LYS A 342 -9.47 20.21 16.93
N GLU A 343 -9.49 19.45 18.02
CA GLU A 343 -9.66 19.99 19.39
C GLU A 343 -8.44 20.81 19.83
N LYS A 344 -7.22 20.29 19.63
CA LYS A 344 -5.97 21.02 19.94
C LYS A 344 -5.89 22.35 19.19
N MET A 345 -6.29 22.38 17.91
CA MET A 345 -6.26 23.56 17.05
C MET A 345 -7.59 24.35 17.06
N ALA A 346 -8.43 24.20 18.09
CA ALA A 346 -9.75 24.84 18.12
C ALA A 346 -9.68 26.38 18.02
N ASP A 347 -8.65 26.99 18.60
CA ASP A 347 -8.43 28.44 18.60
C ASP A 347 -7.87 28.99 17.27
N HIS A 348 -7.55 28.11 16.31
CA HIS A 348 -7.03 28.52 15.02
C HIS A 348 -8.15 29.04 14.10
N THR A 349 -7.92 30.19 13.46
CA THR A 349 -8.82 30.72 12.41
C THR A 349 -8.66 29.94 11.10
N ARG A 350 -9.39 28.84 10.96
CA ARG A 350 -9.27 27.91 9.81
C ARG A 350 -9.99 28.33 8.54
N ASN A 351 -10.93 29.27 8.60
CA ASN A 351 -11.77 29.66 7.45
C ASN A 351 -12.44 28.46 6.75
N GLY A 352 -12.89 27.47 7.53
CA GLY A 352 -13.51 26.24 7.00
C GLY A 352 -12.51 25.20 6.45
N ALA A 353 -11.20 25.45 6.52
CA ALA A 353 -10.20 24.47 6.09
C ALA A 353 -10.28 23.18 6.92
N ALA A 354 -10.33 22.05 6.22
CA ALA A 354 -10.31 20.73 6.83
C ALA A 354 -8.93 20.44 7.44
N VAL A 355 -8.92 19.77 8.60
CA VAL A 355 -7.71 19.19 9.19
C VAL A 355 -7.43 17.87 8.49
N GLN A 356 -6.19 17.70 8.06
CA GLN A 356 -5.69 16.54 7.32
C GLN A 356 -4.52 15.94 8.10
N GLY A 357 -4.35 14.62 8.02
CA GLY A 357 -3.16 13.93 8.53
C GLY A 357 -2.16 13.66 7.42
N VAL A 358 -0.89 13.54 7.79
CA VAL A 358 0.17 12.96 6.96
C VAL A 358 1.22 12.29 7.85
N LEU A 359 1.70 11.13 7.41
CA LEU A 359 2.87 10.49 7.98
C LEU A 359 4.10 10.95 7.19
N VAL A 360 5.04 11.62 7.85
CA VAL A 360 6.32 12.04 7.25
C VAL A 360 7.40 11.04 7.66
N PRO A 361 7.90 10.16 6.77
CA PRO A 361 8.89 9.15 7.12
C PRO A 361 10.20 9.77 7.66
N HIS A 362 10.96 9.00 8.43
CA HIS A 362 12.28 9.43 8.89
C HIS A 362 13.20 9.74 7.71
N GLY A 363 14.01 10.79 7.80
CA GLY A 363 14.92 11.19 6.73
C GLY A 363 14.23 11.77 5.48
N GLN A 364 12.92 12.08 5.54
CA GLN A 364 12.16 12.61 4.40
C GLN A 364 11.44 13.91 4.76
N SER A 365 10.94 14.60 3.74
CA SER A 365 10.04 15.74 3.89
C SER A 365 8.75 15.51 3.10
N TYR A 366 7.68 16.18 3.53
CA TYR A 366 6.41 16.21 2.83
C TYR A 366 6.12 17.64 2.38
N ALA A 367 5.94 17.83 1.07
CA ALA A 367 5.66 19.12 0.47
C ALA A 367 4.23 19.15 -0.08
N ILE A 368 3.56 20.29 0.11
CA ILE A 368 2.23 20.55 -0.40
C ILE A 368 2.32 21.76 -1.33
N ASP A 369 2.01 21.57 -2.61
CA ASP A 369 1.96 22.66 -3.57
C ASP A 369 0.77 23.58 -3.31
N ILE A 370 1.02 24.89 -3.38
CA ILE A 370 0.05 25.95 -3.14
C ILE A 370 0.04 26.88 -4.34
N ASP A 371 -1.05 26.82 -5.09
CA ASP A 371 -1.34 27.76 -6.16
C ASP A 371 -2.04 28.99 -5.59
N SER A 372 -1.34 30.12 -5.65
CA SER A 372 -1.90 31.42 -5.30
C SER A 372 -2.42 32.12 -6.57
N PRO A 373 -3.62 32.71 -6.54
CA PRO A 373 -4.12 33.58 -7.60
C PRO A 373 -3.14 34.69 -7.98
N GLU A 374 -3.26 35.25 -9.20
CA GLU A 374 -2.53 36.45 -9.58
C GLU A 374 -2.90 37.62 -8.66
N GLY A 375 -1.97 38.00 -7.78
CA GLY A 375 -2.19 39.05 -6.79
C GLY A 375 -1.56 38.71 -5.44
N SER A 376 -1.70 39.62 -4.50
CA SER A 376 -1.26 39.43 -3.11
C SER A 376 -2.24 38.50 -2.39
N SER A 377 -1.92 37.21 -2.28
CA SER A 377 -2.73 36.27 -1.49
C SER A 377 -2.16 36.12 -0.08
N ILE A 378 -3.01 35.74 0.89
CA ILE A 378 -2.60 35.38 2.24
C ILE A 378 -2.78 33.87 2.41
N LEU A 379 -1.68 33.20 2.75
CA LEU A 379 -1.70 31.82 3.20
C LEU A 379 -1.85 31.82 4.72
N SER A 380 -2.94 31.24 5.22
CA SER A 380 -3.11 30.89 6.63
C SER A 380 -2.91 29.39 6.81
N PHE A 381 -2.20 28.98 7.85
CA PHE A 381 -1.95 27.58 8.13
C PHE A 381 -1.89 27.30 9.63
N GLY A 382 -2.03 26.03 9.98
CA GLY A 382 -1.68 25.54 11.30
C GLY A 382 -1.45 24.05 11.31
N PHE A 383 -0.69 23.58 12.28
CA PHE A 383 -0.35 22.18 12.43
C PHE A 383 -0.05 21.80 13.88
N CYS A 384 -0.15 20.51 14.17
CA CYS A 384 0.31 19.88 15.40
C CYS A 384 0.87 18.48 15.08
N THR A 385 1.59 17.90 16.03
CA THR A 385 2.14 16.55 15.91
C THR A 385 1.82 15.73 17.15
N GLU A 386 1.89 14.41 17.01
CA GLU A 386 1.97 13.51 18.18
C GLU A 386 3.41 13.32 18.63
N ASP A 387 4.34 13.46 17.71
CA ASP A 387 5.77 13.26 17.93
C ASP A 387 6.49 14.54 18.33
N HIS A 388 7.55 14.39 19.12
CA HIS A 388 8.40 15.53 19.47
C HIS A 388 9.07 16.09 18.23
N ASP A 389 8.88 17.38 17.99
CA ASP A 389 9.47 18.17 16.91
C ASP A 389 9.13 17.78 15.45
N ILE A 390 8.92 18.81 14.62
CA ILE A 390 8.88 18.73 13.16
C ILE A 390 9.50 20.01 12.58
N GLY A 391 10.26 19.90 11.50
CA GLY A 391 10.73 21.05 10.73
C GLY A 391 9.58 21.61 9.91
N PHE A 392 9.45 22.93 9.81
CA PHE A 392 8.41 23.55 9.00
C PHE A 392 8.90 24.83 8.35
N TYR A 393 8.55 25.01 7.07
CA TYR A 393 8.76 26.25 6.33
C TYR A 393 7.88 26.33 5.07
N VAL A 394 7.84 27.53 4.47
CA VAL A 394 7.15 27.84 3.22
C VAL A 394 8.17 28.31 2.19
N THR A 395 8.20 27.64 1.03
CA THR A 395 9.20 27.94 -0.01
C THR A 395 8.94 29.27 -0.71
N LYS A 396 9.99 29.86 -1.29
CA LYS A 396 9.94 31.07 -2.16
C LYS A 396 9.47 32.36 -1.48
N LEU A 397 9.28 32.36 -0.17
CA LEU A 397 9.21 33.58 0.63
C LEU A 397 10.54 34.34 0.57
N ASN A 398 10.51 35.64 0.84
CA ASN A 398 11.75 36.40 1.03
C ASN A 398 12.40 35.95 2.36
N SER A 399 13.73 35.94 2.42
CA SER A 399 14.50 35.41 3.56
C SER A 399 14.30 36.18 4.87
N ASP A 400 13.80 37.42 4.80
CA ASP A 400 13.46 38.26 5.95
C ASP A 400 12.07 37.95 6.53
N ILE A 401 11.25 37.18 5.82
CA ILE A 401 9.92 36.78 6.27
C ILE A 401 10.08 35.54 7.15
N SER A 402 9.45 35.56 8.34
CA SER A 402 9.27 34.36 9.17
C SER A 402 8.71 33.21 8.31
N TRP A 403 9.05 31.97 8.64
CA TRP A 403 8.65 30.77 7.86
C TRP A 403 9.38 30.55 6.53
N SER A 404 10.32 31.40 6.12
CA SER A 404 11.09 31.20 4.88
C SER A 404 12.15 30.09 4.96
N GLU A 405 12.58 29.74 6.17
CA GLU A 405 13.59 28.72 6.46
C GLU A 405 13.06 27.64 7.41
N SER A 406 13.58 26.42 7.26
CA SER A 406 13.19 25.27 8.08
C SER A 406 13.48 25.55 9.56
N THR A 407 12.42 25.66 10.34
CA THR A 407 12.49 25.83 11.80
C THR A 407 11.85 24.63 12.47
N ARG A 408 12.47 24.13 13.55
CA ARG A 408 11.93 23.01 14.33
C ARG A 408 10.93 23.51 15.36
N TYR A 409 9.74 22.94 15.34
CA TYR A 409 8.66 23.28 16.27
C TYR A 409 8.28 22.10 17.13
N SER A 410 8.22 22.28 18.46
CA SER A 410 7.62 21.30 19.39
C SER A 410 6.09 21.35 19.33
N ALA A 411 5.55 21.02 18.15
CA ALA A 411 4.12 21.07 17.85
C ALA A 411 3.30 19.97 18.56
N ASP A 412 3.99 19.08 19.29
CA ASP A 412 3.44 18.13 20.27
C ASP A 412 2.91 18.83 21.54
N LYS A 413 3.58 19.91 21.95
CA LYS A 413 3.26 20.65 23.19
C LYS A 413 2.20 21.72 22.96
N SER A 414 2.37 22.47 21.88
CA SER A 414 1.45 23.55 21.50
C SER A 414 1.29 23.56 19.99
N PRO A 415 0.06 23.60 19.47
CA PRO A 415 -0.17 23.69 18.04
C PRO A 415 0.43 24.99 17.50
N ILE A 416 0.92 24.94 16.26
CA ILE A 416 1.55 26.07 15.58
C ILE A 416 0.57 26.63 14.55
N SER A 417 0.48 27.94 14.44
CA SER A 417 -0.27 28.62 13.38
C SER A 417 0.46 29.86 12.90
N GLY A 418 0.15 30.27 11.68
CA GLY A 418 0.80 31.41 11.06
C GLY A 418 0.06 31.91 9.82
N GLN A 419 0.43 33.12 9.41
CA GLN A 419 -0.02 33.74 8.17
C GLN A 419 1.17 34.34 7.43
N VAL A 420 1.22 34.12 6.12
CA VAL A 420 2.25 34.71 5.26
C VAL A 420 1.63 35.28 3.99
N LYS A 421 2.15 36.43 3.56
CA LYS A 421 1.78 37.06 2.30
C LYS A 421 2.53 36.38 1.16
N LEU A 422 1.80 35.88 0.18
CA LEU A 422 2.34 35.24 -1.01
C LEU A 422 2.58 36.30 -2.09
N SER A 423 3.82 36.42 -2.56
CA SER A 423 4.23 37.42 -3.55
C SER A 423 4.54 36.83 -4.93
N LYS A 424 4.70 35.51 -5.02
CA LYS A 424 5.03 34.76 -6.24
C LYS A 424 3.95 33.72 -6.56
N LYS A 425 3.91 33.24 -7.79
CA LYS A 425 3.11 32.06 -8.14
C LYS A 425 3.80 30.78 -7.64
N CYS A 426 3.00 29.85 -7.13
CA CYS A 426 3.38 28.51 -6.67
C CYS A 426 4.35 28.50 -5.47
N HIS A 427 3.80 28.36 -4.27
CA HIS A 427 4.57 28.12 -3.03
C HIS A 427 4.42 26.67 -2.60
N GLN A 428 5.22 26.24 -1.62
CA GLN A 428 5.04 24.95 -0.97
C GLN A 428 5.05 25.10 0.54
N ILE A 429 4.12 24.45 1.24
CA ILE A 429 4.29 24.15 2.67
C ILE A 429 5.13 22.88 2.77
N ILE A 430 6.17 22.90 3.60
CA ILE A 430 7.05 21.75 3.80
C ILE A 430 7.06 21.36 5.28
N PHE A 431 6.73 20.10 5.55
CA PHE A 431 7.02 19.41 6.80
C PHE A 431 8.29 18.59 6.63
N ASP A 432 9.33 18.94 7.37
CA ASP A 432 10.68 18.42 7.20
C ASP A 432 11.03 17.50 8.38
N ASN A 433 11.21 16.22 8.08
CA ASN A 433 11.67 15.20 9.00
C ASN A 433 13.04 14.62 8.58
N THR A 434 13.78 15.33 7.72
CA THR A 434 15.08 14.88 7.19
C THR A 434 16.14 14.76 8.28
N TYR A 435 15.99 15.51 9.37
CA TYR A 435 16.89 15.48 10.52
C TYR A 435 16.59 14.34 11.51
N SER A 436 15.46 13.62 11.38
CA SER A 436 15.13 12.49 12.27
C SER A 436 15.74 11.19 11.79
N TRP A 437 16.39 10.48 12.70
CA TRP A 437 17.18 9.29 12.40
C TRP A 437 16.39 8.00 12.61
N PHE A 438 15.34 8.05 13.44
CA PHE A 438 14.68 6.86 13.96
C PHE A 438 13.17 6.85 13.78
N THR A 439 12.51 8.01 13.73
CA THR A 439 11.05 8.06 13.81
C THR A 439 10.44 8.83 12.64
N ALA A 440 9.44 8.21 12.02
CA ALA A 440 8.46 8.96 11.23
C ALA A 440 7.70 9.93 12.16
N LYS A 441 7.05 10.94 11.57
CA LYS A 441 6.27 11.93 12.30
C LYS A 441 4.85 11.95 11.79
N GLN A 442 3.89 11.75 12.68
CA GLN A 442 2.48 11.96 12.36
C GLN A 442 2.16 13.46 12.55
N VAL A 443 1.82 14.12 11.45
CA VAL A 443 1.52 15.55 11.41
C VAL A 443 0.06 15.74 11.03
N TYR A 444 -0.66 16.57 11.80
CA TYR A 444 -2.01 17.01 11.46
C TYR A 444 -1.98 18.50 11.15
N TYR A 445 -2.50 18.89 10.00
CA TYR A 445 -2.39 20.25 9.50
C TYR A 445 -3.66 20.72 8.78
N TRP A 446 -3.79 22.03 8.64
CA TRP A 446 -4.78 22.69 7.79
C TRP A 446 -4.12 23.91 7.15
N PHE A 447 -4.65 24.32 6.00
CA PHE A 447 -4.28 25.59 5.38
C PHE A 447 -5.44 26.15 4.55
N SER A 448 -5.43 27.46 4.34
CA SER A 448 -6.35 28.18 3.47
C SER A 448 -5.62 29.31 2.76
N VAL A 449 -5.93 29.54 1.49
CA VAL A 449 -5.45 30.70 0.71
C VAL A 449 -6.61 31.65 0.49
N SER A 450 -6.46 32.90 0.92
CA SER A 450 -7.43 33.98 0.66
C SER A 450 -6.80 35.05 -0.23
N SER A 451 -7.62 35.68 -1.06
CA SER A 451 -7.22 36.85 -1.87
C SER A 451 -7.21 38.15 -1.08
#